data_AF-A0A956X3A7-F1
#
_entry.id   AF-A0A956X3A7-F1
#
_cell.length_a   1.000
_cell.length_b   1.000
_cell.length_c   1.000
_cell.angle_alpha   90.00
_cell.angle_beta   90.00
_cell.angle_gamma   90.00
#
_symmetry.space_group_name_H-M   'P 1'
#
loop_
_entity.id
_entity.type
_entity.pdbx_description
1 polymer ?
#
loop_
_entity_poly.entity_id
_entity_poly.type
_entity_poly.pdbx_seq_one_letter_code
_entity_poly.pdbx_strand_id
1 'polypeptide(L)'
;LPVFGLETGNGRLWPLLLGNMGILLVVAPFLARQHRGRGALFIPGIPLVVVSSLLLLSSITDWWGIWSYLWPLTIVAVALGFVAAAVWTHNVWFLLPATIIGINGLLFLFCSLTGWWEVWGAAWPVELLAVGLSLFVVNHWVRSKGLFTAGMVLSVLSGFAFALMALILSGWVSVLAALVLVGTGLALIGRNAPAELTAGSAPEQQHKFAEGFSVEDVIQIKEG
;
A
#
# COMPACT_ATOMS: atom_id res chain seq x y z
N LEU A 1 -1.95 38.24 22.35
CA LEU A 1 -2.04 38.02 20.89
C LEU A 1 -3.41 37.41 20.58
N PRO A 2 -4.41 38.23 20.20
CA PRO A 2 -5.73 37.77 19.76
C PRO A 2 -5.60 37.22 18.33
N VAL A 3 -5.03 36.03 18.17
CA VAL A 3 -4.68 35.49 16.83
C VAL A 3 -5.82 34.65 16.23
N PHE A 4 -6.90 34.37 16.96
CA PHE A 4 -7.88 33.37 16.51
C PHE A 4 -9.35 33.75 16.62
N GLY A 5 -9.73 35.03 16.51
CA GLY A 5 -11.13 35.40 16.24
C GLY A 5 -12.20 34.75 17.15
N LEU A 6 -11.81 34.27 18.34
CA LEU A 6 -12.68 33.53 19.26
C LEU A 6 -13.81 34.41 19.79
N GLU A 7 -13.65 35.73 19.70
CA GLU A 7 -14.67 36.72 20.09
C GLU A 7 -15.62 37.09 18.94
N THR A 8 -15.34 36.68 17.69
CA THR A 8 -16.14 37.08 16.50
C THR A 8 -17.16 36.01 16.03
N GLY A 9 -17.42 34.96 16.81
CA GLY A 9 -18.45 33.96 16.46
C GLY A 9 -18.08 33.01 15.31
N ASN A 10 -16.86 33.09 14.77
CA ASN A 10 -16.38 32.26 13.66
C ASN A 10 -15.67 30.98 14.12
N GLY A 11 -16.21 30.31 15.15
CA GLY A 11 -15.74 29.01 15.64
C GLY A 11 -15.80 27.88 14.60
N ARG A 12 -16.25 28.15 13.37
CA ARG A 12 -16.32 27.22 12.23
C ARG A 12 -14.99 27.09 11.45
N LEU A 13 -14.07 28.05 11.57
CA LEU A 13 -12.82 28.07 10.78
C LEU A 13 -11.65 27.32 11.42
N TRP A 14 -11.82 26.74 12.61
CA TRP A 14 -10.75 26.00 13.30
C TRP A 14 -10.10 24.87 12.48
N PRO A 15 -10.79 24.14 11.57
CA PRO A 15 -10.15 23.10 10.76
C PRO A 15 -9.07 23.64 9.82
N LEU A 16 -9.13 24.94 9.45
CA LEU A 16 -8.08 25.57 8.64
C LEU A 16 -6.73 25.57 9.37
N LEU A 17 -6.71 25.64 10.70
CA LEU A 17 -5.46 25.58 11.48
C LEU A 17 -4.81 24.20 11.35
N LEU A 18 -5.61 23.13 11.50
CA LEU A 18 -5.15 21.77 11.26
C LEU A 18 -4.68 21.57 9.81
N GLY A 19 -5.41 22.14 8.85
CA GLY A 19 -5.05 22.10 7.43
C GLY A 19 -3.71 22.77 7.16
N ASN A 20 -3.48 23.97 7.70
CA ASN A 20 -2.20 24.66 7.59
C ASN A 20 -1.05 23.86 8.22
N MET A 21 -1.26 23.27 9.40
CA MET A 21 -0.26 22.39 10.03
C MET A 21 0.03 21.14 9.17
N GLY A 22 -1.00 20.51 8.61
CA GLY A 22 -0.85 19.38 7.70
C GLY A 22 -0.09 19.73 6.43
N ILE A 23 -0.44 20.85 5.80
CA ILE A 23 0.25 21.35 4.61
C ILE A 23 1.71 21.65 4.93
N LEU A 24 2.00 22.29 6.07
CA LEU A 24 3.37 22.54 6.52
C LEU A 24 4.16 21.23 6.68
N LEU A 25 3.56 20.17 7.23
CA LEU A 25 4.19 18.86 7.34
C LEU A 25 4.45 18.20 5.98
N VAL A 26 3.51 18.32 5.03
CA VAL A 26 3.65 17.78 3.67
C VAL A 26 4.69 18.57 2.86
N VAL A 27 4.78 19.88 3.07
CA VAL A 27 5.68 20.80 2.35
C VAL A 27 7.10 20.78 2.94
N ALA A 28 7.25 20.56 4.24
CA ALA A 28 8.54 20.48 4.94
C ALA A 28 9.61 19.58 4.26
N PRO A 29 9.30 18.33 3.83
CA PRO A 29 10.28 17.50 3.13
C PRO A 29 10.74 18.10 1.79
N PHE A 30 9.89 18.87 1.09
CA PHE A 30 10.27 19.54 -0.17
C PHE A 30 11.23 20.71 0.06
N LEU A 31 11.02 21.52 1.10
CA LEU A 31 11.91 22.64 1.42
C LEU A 31 13.30 22.17 1.88
N ALA A 32 13.35 21.01 2.52
CA ALA A 32 14.57 20.45 3.08
C ALA A 32 15.11 19.26 2.28
N ARG A 33 15.09 19.41 0.94
CA ARG A 33 15.51 18.37 -0.01
C ARG A 33 16.92 17.82 0.26
N GLN A 34 17.76 18.58 0.97
CA GLN A 34 19.14 18.20 1.33
C GLN A 34 19.22 17.09 2.39
N HIS A 35 18.16 16.81 3.16
CA HIS A 35 18.17 15.79 4.21
C HIS A 35 17.29 14.59 3.82
N ARG A 36 17.94 13.48 3.41
CA ARG A 36 17.29 12.22 2.97
C ARG A 36 16.34 11.56 4.00
N GLY A 37 16.39 11.96 5.27
CA GLY A 37 15.58 11.36 6.35
C GLY A 37 14.18 11.95 6.56
N ARG A 38 13.79 13.04 5.89
CA ARG A 38 12.54 13.76 6.21
C ARG A 38 11.26 13.21 5.55
N GLY A 39 11.37 12.15 4.75
CA GLY A 39 10.20 11.54 4.10
C GLY A 39 9.16 10.97 5.08
N ALA A 40 9.54 10.65 6.31
CA ALA A 40 8.62 10.19 7.34
C ALA A 40 7.54 11.22 7.72
N LEU A 41 7.76 12.52 7.46
CA LEU A 41 6.79 13.58 7.74
C LEU A 41 5.51 13.49 6.89
N PHE A 42 5.57 12.81 5.75
CA PHE A 42 4.38 12.54 4.93
C PHE A 42 3.37 11.63 5.64
N ILE A 43 3.84 10.73 6.52
CA ILE A 43 2.99 9.75 7.21
C ILE A 43 1.93 10.44 8.07
N PRO A 44 2.25 11.39 8.97
CA PRO A 44 1.23 12.16 9.68
C PRO A 44 0.68 13.34 8.86
N GLY A 45 1.45 13.90 7.92
CA GLY A 45 1.06 15.09 7.17
C GLY A 45 -0.16 14.87 6.28
N ILE A 46 -0.18 13.79 5.49
CA ILE A 46 -1.28 13.51 4.55
C ILE A 46 -2.61 13.24 5.28
N PRO A 47 -2.68 12.36 6.31
CA PRO A 47 -3.89 12.18 7.11
C PRO A 47 -4.38 13.48 7.73
N LEU A 48 -3.49 14.33 8.22
CA LEU A 48 -3.87 15.60 8.83
C LEU A 48 -4.53 16.56 7.82
N VAL A 49 -4.01 16.63 6.59
CA VAL A 49 -4.63 17.38 5.49
C VAL A 49 -6.00 16.83 5.13
N VAL A 50 -6.15 15.50 5.06
CA VAL A 50 -7.44 14.87 4.73
C VAL A 50 -8.47 15.09 5.85
N VAL A 51 -8.10 14.89 7.12
CA VAL A 51 -8.96 15.11 8.28
C VAL A 51 -9.42 16.57 8.35
N SER A 52 -8.50 17.52 8.20
CA SER A 52 -8.85 18.94 8.21
C SER A 52 -9.75 19.33 7.04
N SER A 53 -9.54 18.76 5.85
CA SER A 53 -10.41 18.98 4.69
C SER A 53 -11.82 18.43 4.94
N LEU A 54 -11.95 17.24 5.52
CA LEU A 54 -13.23 16.65 5.90
C LEU A 54 -13.95 17.47 6.97
N LEU A 55 -13.23 17.92 8.01
CA LEU A 55 -13.79 18.78 9.05
C LEU A 55 -14.23 20.14 8.52
N LEU A 56 -13.45 20.73 7.61
CA LEU A 56 -13.81 21.97 6.93
C LEU A 56 -15.09 21.79 6.11
N LEU A 57 -15.18 20.69 5.35
CA LEU A 57 -16.38 20.35 4.58
C LEU A 57 -17.60 20.17 5.47
N SER A 58 -17.47 19.43 6.57
CA SER A 58 -18.54 19.27 7.57
C SER A 58 -18.96 20.60 8.19
N SER A 59 -18.02 21.50 8.46
CA SER A 59 -18.32 22.80 9.07
C SER A 59 -18.96 23.80 8.10
N ILE A 60 -18.71 23.68 6.80
CA ILE A 60 -19.32 24.52 5.76
C ILE A 60 -20.73 24.01 5.43
N THR A 61 -20.91 22.69 5.36
CA THR A 61 -22.19 22.06 5.00
C THR A 61 -23.12 21.84 6.19
N ASP A 62 -22.63 22.05 7.42
CA ASP A 62 -23.30 21.68 8.69
C ASP A 62 -23.73 20.19 8.76
N TRP A 63 -23.19 19.35 7.87
CA TRP A 63 -23.55 17.94 7.78
C TRP A 63 -22.52 17.04 8.47
N TRP A 64 -22.62 16.96 9.80
CA TRP A 64 -21.75 16.10 10.62
C TRP A 64 -21.87 14.60 10.31
N GLY A 65 -22.99 14.17 9.73
CA GLY A 65 -23.20 12.79 9.30
C GLY A 65 -22.21 12.31 8.24
N ILE A 66 -21.58 13.24 7.49
CA ILE A 66 -20.59 12.88 6.47
C ILE A 66 -19.37 12.15 7.06
N TRP A 67 -19.05 12.41 8.33
CA TRP A 67 -17.95 11.76 9.04
C TRP A 67 -18.17 10.25 9.18
N SER A 68 -19.43 9.81 9.33
CA SER A 68 -19.77 8.39 9.40
C SER A 68 -19.44 7.63 8.12
N TYR A 69 -19.43 8.31 6.97
CA TYR A 69 -19.16 7.72 5.66
C TYR A 69 -17.72 7.91 5.21
N LEU A 70 -17.08 9.03 5.56
CA LEU A 70 -15.76 9.40 5.03
C LEU A 70 -14.60 9.14 5.99
N TRP A 71 -14.84 8.67 7.22
CA TRP A 71 -13.75 8.37 8.14
C TRP A 71 -12.70 7.38 7.58
N PRO A 72 -13.02 6.36 6.75
CA PRO A 72 -11.99 5.46 6.22
C PRO A 72 -11.02 6.14 5.25
N LEU A 73 -11.40 7.30 4.71
CA LEU A 73 -10.52 8.14 3.90
C LEU A 73 -9.25 8.53 4.69
N THR A 74 -9.33 8.60 6.02
CA THR A 74 -8.16 8.83 6.89
C THR A 74 -7.16 7.67 6.86
N ILE A 75 -7.63 6.42 6.80
CA ILE A 75 -6.79 5.23 6.66
C ILE A 75 -6.12 5.22 5.29
N VAL A 76 -6.89 5.52 4.22
CA VAL A 76 -6.34 5.66 2.86
C VAL A 76 -5.30 6.78 2.81
N ALA A 77 -5.52 7.89 3.51
CA ALA A 77 -4.56 8.98 3.62
C ALA A 77 -3.25 8.54 4.30
N VAL A 78 -3.32 7.68 5.32
CA VAL A 78 -2.12 7.09 5.96
C VAL A 78 -1.35 6.24 4.96
N ALA A 79 -2.05 5.39 4.20
CA ALA A 79 -1.44 4.58 3.15
C ALA A 79 -0.73 5.45 2.09
N LEU A 80 -1.39 6.52 1.64
CA LEU A 80 -0.78 7.50 0.73
C LEU A 80 0.44 8.19 1.35
N GLY A 81 0.42 8.47 2.66
CA GLY A 81 1.56 8.95 3.43
C GLY A 81 2.76 8.01 3.35
N PHE A 82 2.53 6.70 3.49
CA PHE A 82 3.58 5.69 3.32
C PHE A 82 4.08 5.58 1.88
N VAL A 83 3.19 5.65 0.87
CA VAL A 83 3.61 5.64 -0.55
C VAL A 83 4.49 6.87 -0.86
N ALA A 84 4.07 8.06 -0.41
CA ALA A 84 4.84 9.29 -0.58
C ALA A 84 6.20 9.19 0.13
N ALA A 85 6.23 8.65 1.36
CA ALA A 85 7.47 8.39 2.08
C ALA A 85 8.38 7.39 1.35
N ALA A 86 7.83 6.31 0.78
CA ALA A 86 8.57 5.31 0.01
C ALA A 86 9.23 5.93 -1.24
N VAL A 87 8.46 6.72 -2.01
CA VAL A 87 8.95 7.40 -3.21
C VAL A 87 10.02 8.43 -2.86
N TRP A 88 9.84 9.20 -1.79
CA TRP A 88 10.79 10.25 -1.40
C TRP A 88 12.11 9.66 -0.87
N THR A 89 12.02 8.65 0.00
CA THR A 89 13.21 8.03 0.62
C THR A 89 13.85 6.95 -0.25
N HIS A 90 13.20 6.57 -1.37
CA HIS A 90 13.59 5.43 -2.21
C HIS A 90 13.70 4.12 -1.43
N ASN A 91 12.98 4.02 -0.30
CA ASN A 91 12.99 2.83 0.54
C ASN A 91 11.75 1.99 0.25
N VAL A 92 11.99 0.85 -0.41
CA VAL A 92 10.95 -0.06 -0.87
C VAL A 92 10.20 -0.73 0.29
N TRP A 93 10.81 -0.82 1.47
CA TRP A 93 10.20 -1.47 2.64
C TRP A 93 8.94 -0.75 3.15
N PHE A 94 8.76 0.54 2.86
CA PHE A 94 7.53 1.27 3.23
C PHE A 94 6.32 0.90 2.36
N LEU A 95 6.52 0.25 1.21
CA LEU A 95 5.40 -0.18 0.35
C LEU A 95 4.62 -1.35 0.93
N LEU A 96 5.26 -2.18 1.76
CA LEU A 96 4.60 -3.27 2.49
C LEU A 96 3.48 -2.73 3.40
N PRO A 97 3.75 -1.86 4.39
CA PRO A 97 2.69 -1.28 5.20
C PRO A 97 1.75 -0.39 4.39
N ALA A 98 2.24 0.32 3.35
CA ALA A 98 1.38 1.16 2.51
C ALA A 98 0.27 0.36 1.82
N THR A 99 0.61 -0.79 1.26
CA THR A 99 -0.34 -1.63 0.50
C THR A 99 -1.32 -2.34 1.41
N ILE A 100 -0.86 -2.86 2.56
CA ILE A 100 -1.72 -3.49 3.57
C ILE A 100 -2.73 -2.47 4.12
N ILE A 101 -2.25 -1.30 4.56
CA ILE A 101 -3.14 -0.24 5.10
C ILE A 101 -4.04 0.30 3.99
N GLY A 102 -3.52 0.46 2.76
CA GLY A 102 -4.26 1.00 1.63
C GLY A 102 -5.44 0.14 1.21
N ILE A 103 -5.23 -1.17 1.07
CA ILE A 103 -6.30 -2.11 0.69
C ILE A 103 -7.36 -2.19 1.79
N ASN A 104 -6.94 -2.25 3.07
CA ASN A 104 -7.87 -2.22 4.19
C ASN A 104 -8.66 -0.91 4.27
N GLY A 105 -7.98 0.23 4.05
CA GLY A 105 -8.64 1.55 4.02
C GLY A 105 -9.67 1.65 2.90
N LEU A 106 -9.36 1.14 1.71
CA LEU A 106 -10.29 1.10 0.57
C LEU A 106 -11.48 0.16 0.85
N LEU A 107 -11.23 -0.99 1.48
CA LEU A 107 -12.29 -1.91 1.88
C LEU A 107 -13.21 -1.30 2.93
N PHE A 108 -12.67 -0.63 3.95
CA PHE A 108 -13.47 0.11 4.92
C PHE A 108 -14.24 1.25 4.28
N LEU A 109 -13.63 1.96 3.32
CA LEU A 109 -14.33 3.00 2.56
C LEU A 109 -15.52 2.40 1.81
N PHE A 110 -15.35 1.27 1.14
CA PHE A 110 -16.43 0.54 0.48
C PHE A 110 -17.53 0.13 1.48
N CYS A 111 -17.19 -0.47 2.63
CA CYS A 111 -18.15 -0.87 3.65
C CYS A 111 -18.90 0.33 4.25
N SER A 112 -18.22 1.45 4.48
CA SER A 112 -18.84 2.66 5.01
C SER A 112 -19.81 3.32 4.03
N LEU A 113 -19.52 3.27 2.72
CA LEU A 113 -20.37 3.85 1.68
C LEU A 113 -21.58 2.96 1.35
N THR A 114 -21.41 1.63 1.36
CA THR A 114 -22.48 0.68 1.03
C THR A 114 -23.31 0.26 2.24
N GLY A 115 -22.76 0.39 3.45
CA GLY A 115 -23.33 -0.15 4.68
C GLY A 115 -23.16 -1.68 4.83
N TRP A 116 -22.44 -2.34 3.93
CA TRP A 116 -22.29 -3.81 3.91
C TRP A 116 -21.19 -4.30 4.86
N TRP A 117 -21.38 -4.07 6.16
CA TRP A 117 -20.44 -4.48 7.20
C TRP A 117 -20.29 -6.01 7.32
N GLU A 118 -21.26 -6.79 6.83
CA GLU A 118 -21.16 -8.25 6.78
C GLU A 118 -20.00 -8.74 5.89
N VAL A 119 -19.71 -8.01 4.81
CA VAL A 119 -18.61 -8.34 3.88
C VAL A 119 -17.25 -8.28 4.60
N TRP A 120 -17.10 -7.42 5.61
CA TRP A 120 -15.87 -7.32 6.40
C TRP A 120 -15.50 -8.66 7.05
N GLY A 121 -16.47 -9.41 7.57
CA GLY A 121 -16.21 -10.73 8.17
C GLY A 121 -15.71 -11.76 7.16
N ALA A 122 -16.10 -11.63 5.89
CA ALA A 122 -15.64 -12.48 4.80
C ALA A 122 -14.36 -11.97 4.12
N ALA A 123 -13.86 -10.78 4.50
CA ALA A 123 -12.76 -10.12 3.81
C ALA A 123 -11.36 -10.53 4.30
N TRP A 124 -11.24 -11.44 5.28
CA TRP A 124 -9.94 -11.93 5.74
C TRP A 124 -9.01 -12.46 4.62
N PRO A 125 -9.47 -13.10 3.52
CA PRO A 125 -8.57 -13.51 2.43
C PRO A 125 -7.97 -12.32 1.70
N VAL A 126 -8.64 -11.15 1.73
CA VAL A 126 -8.17 -9.90 1.13
C VAL A 126 -6.88 -9.44 1.80
N GLU A 127 -6.67 -9.73 3.08
CA GLU A 127 -5.40 -9.42 3.76
C GLU A 127 -4.24 -10.23 3.18
N LEU A 128 -4.44 -11.54 2.96
CA LEU A 128 -3.45 -12.38 2.27
C LEU A 128 -3.21 -11.91 0.83
N LEU A 129 -4.26 -11.45 0.15
CA LEU A 129 -4.15 -10.86 -1.19
C LEU A 129 -3.32 -9.57 -1.16
N ALA A 130 -3.54 -8.73 -0.14
CA ALA A 130 -2.82 -7.49 0.06
C ALA A 130 -1.33 -7.75 0.27
N VAL A 131 -0.97 -8.78 1.05
CA VAL A 131 0.43 -9.20 1.21
C VAL A 131 0.99 -9.73 -0.11
N GLY A 132 0.26 -10.57 -0.85
CA GLY A 132 0.69 -11.05 -2.17
C GLY A 132 0.95 -9.89 -3.15
N LEU A 133 0.03 -8.93 -3.23
CA LEU A 133 0.15 -7.74 -4.06
C LEU A 133 1.31 -6.85 -3.62
N SER A 134 1.52 -6.70 -2.31
CA SER A 134 2.63 -5.92 -1.77
C SER A 134 3.98 -6.45 -2.24
N LEU A 135 4.17 -7.78 -2.24
CA LEU A 135 5.39 -8.42 -2.73
C LEU A 135 5.55 -8.25 -4.24
N PHE A 136 4.46 -8.28 -4.99
CA PHE A 136 4.49 -8.03 -6.44
C PHE A 136 4.94 -6.60 -6.75
N VAL A 137 4.40 -5.64 -6.00
CA VAL A 137 4.73 -4.22 -6.06
C VAL A 137 6.22 -4.02 -5.71
N VAL A 138 6.70 -4.60 -4.59
CA VAL A 138 8.14 -4.57 -4.21
C VAL A 138 9.03 -5.22 -5.29
N ASN A 139 8.61 -6.36 -5.84
CA ASN A 139 9.34 -7.08 -6.89
C ASN A 139 9.50 -6.23 -8.17
N HIS A 140 8.56 -5.36 -8.49
CA HIS A 140 8.67 -4.47 -9.64
C HIS A 140 9.92 -3.59 -9.59
N TRP A 141 10.35 -3.16 -8.40
CA TRP A 141 11.57 -2.36 -8.23
C TRP A 141 12.82 -3.20 -7.99
N VAL A 142 12.74 -4.25 -7.15
CA VAL A 142 13.91 -5.06 -6.75
C VAL A 142 14.27 -6.11 -7.81
N ARG A 143 13.31 -6.54 -8.64
CA ARG A 143 13.45 -7.58 -9.68
C ARG A 143 14.06 -8.90 -9.16
N SER A 144 13.61 -9.38 -8.01
CA SER A 144 14.10 -10.63 -7.43
C SER A 144 13.15 -11.80 -7.69
N LYS A 145 13.68 -12.88 -8.29
CA LYS A 145 12.88 -14.08 -8.62
C LYS A 145 12.16 -14.67 -7.40
N GLY A 146 12.78 -14.62 -6.22
CA GLY A 146 12.20 -15.14 -4.97
C GLY A 146 10.95 -14.38 -4.51
N LEU A 147 10.95 -13.05 -4.56
CA LEU A 147 9.78 -12.25 -4.16
C LEU A 147 8.62 -12.45 -5.13
N PHE A 148 8.92 -12.58 -6.43
CA PHE A 148 7.90 -12.87 -7.43
C PHE A 148 7.20 -14.21 -7.16
N THR A 149 7.96 -15.28 -6.91
CA THR A 149 7.38 -16.60 -6.60
C THR A 149 6.56 -16.56 -5.32
N ALA A 150 7.07 -15.92 -4.25
CA ALA A 150 6.35 -15.78 -2.99
C ALA A 150 5.04 -15.00 -3.16
N GLY A 151 5.08 -13.86 -3.87
CA GLY A 151 3.89 -13.05 -4.18
C GLY A 151 2.86 -13.83 -5.00
N MET A 152 3.31 -14.62 -5.98
CA MET A 152 2.43 -15.47 -6.79
C MET A 152 1.76 -16.56 -5.94
N VAL A 153 2.52 -17.30 -5.13
CA VAL A 153 1.98 -18.36 -4.27
C VAL A 153 0.95 -17.79 -3.30
N LEU A 154 1.25 -16.67 -2.64
CA LEU A 154 0.30 -16.01 -1.72
C LEU A 154 -0.96 -15.51 -2.44
N SER A 155 -0.82 -14.96 -3.64
CA SER A 155 -1.97 -14.49 -4.43
C SER A 155 -2.87 -15.64 -4.87
N VAL A 156 -2.30 -16.77 -5.29
CA VAL A 156 -3.06 -17.98 -5.65
C VAL A 156 -3.75 -18.57 -4.43
N LEU A 157 -3.04 -18.67 -3.30
CA LEU A 157 -3.61 -19.20 -2.04
C LEU A 157 -4.76 -18.32 -1.53
N SER A 158 -4.59 -16.99 -1.59
CA SER A 158 -5.64 -16.04 -1.24
C SER A 158 -6.85 -16.14 -2.17
N GLY A 159 -6.62 -16.22 -3.49
CA GLY A 159 -7.70 -16.39 -4.47
C GLY A 159 -8.49 -17.68 -4.24
N PHE A 160 -7.79 -18.77 -3.89
CA PHE A 160 -8.43 -20.04 -3.54
C PHE A 160 -9.26 -19.94 -2.25
N ALA A 161 -8.72 -19.31 -1.21
CA ALA A 161 -9.45 -19.07 0.04
C ALA A 161 -10.69 -18.19 -0.17
N PHE A 162 -10.57 -17.14 -0.98
CA PHE A 162 -11.68 -16.27 -1.35
C PHE A 162 -12.75 -17.03 -2.15
N ALA A 163 -12.35 -17.85 -3.12
CA ALA A 163 -13.27 -18.68 -3.90
C ALA A 163 -14.02 -19.70 -3.03
N LEU A 164 -13.32 -20.34 -2.09
CA LEU A 164 -13.93 -21.28 -1.14
C LEU A 164 -14.94 -20.58 -0.23
N MET A 165 -14.61 -19.38 0.27
CA MET A 165 -15.53 -18.60 1.10
C MET A 165 -16.76 -18.15 0.30
N ALA A 166 -16.55 -17.69 -0.93
CA ALA A 166 -17.63 -17.29 -1.84
C ALA A 166 -18.55 -18.47 -2.22
N LEU A 167 -18.00 -19.69 -2.33
CA LEU A 167 -18.75 -20.93 -2.51
C LEU A 167 -19.69 -21.20 -1.32
N ILE A 168 -19.19 -21.02 -0.09
CA ILE A 168 -19.95 -21.27 1.14
C ILE A 168 -21.09 -20.24 1.30
N LEU A 169 -20.85 -18.97 0.97
CA LEU A 169 -21.81 -17.88 1.18
C LEU A 169 -22.88 -17.71 0.09
N SER A 170 -22.55 -17.92 -1.19
CA SER A 170 -23.41 -17.48 -2.32
C SER A 170 -24.13 -18.61 -3.07
N GLY A 171 -23.67 -19.87 -2.96
CA GLY A 171 -24.05 -20.89 -3.94
C GLY A 171 -23.49 -20.60 -5.35
N TRP A 172 -23.86 -21.43 -6.34
CA TRP A 172 -23.15 -21.66 -7.62
C TRP A 172 -22.77 -20.44 -8.48
N VAL A 173 -23.40 -19.27 -8.32
CA VAL A 173 -23.19 -18.10 -9.20
C VAL A 173 -21.87 -17.36 -8.89
N SER A 174 -21.39 -17.38 -7.64
CA SER A 174 -20.09 -16.80 -7.26
C SER A 174 -18.89 -17.58 -7.79
N VAL A 175 -19.07 -18.87 -8.08
CA VAL A 175 -18.02 -19.78 -8.58
C VAL A 175 -17.54 -19.36 -9.96
N LEU A 176 -18.47 -18.96 -10.83
CA LEU A 176 -18.15 -18.49 -12.16
C LEU A 176 -17.39 -17.16 -12.11
N ALA A 177 -17.78 -16.24 -11.24
CA ALA A 177 -17.06 -14.97 -11.07
C ALA A 177 -15.64 -15.17 -10.54
N ALA A 178 -15.46 -16.05 -9.55
CA ALA A 178 -14.15 -16.38 -8.99
C ALA A 178 -13.25 -17.10 -10.01
N LEU A 179 -13.80 -18.07 -10.76
CA LEU A 179 -13.06 -18.77 -11.82
C LEU A 179 -12.67 -17.85 -12.97
N VAL A 180 -13.55 -16.92 -13.37
CA VAL A 180 -13.24 -15.92 -14.39
C VAL A 180 -12.11 -15.03 -13.90
N LEU A 181 -12.15 -14.55 -12.66
CA LEU A 181 -11.11 -13.69 -12.09
C LEU A 181 -9.74 -14.38 -12.03
N VAL A 182 -9.69 -15.60 -11.49
CA VAL A 182 -8.48 -16.45 -11.41
C VAL A 182 -7.98 -16.77 -12.82
N GLY A 183 -8.88 -17.11 -13.74
CA GLY A 183 -8.58 -17.37 -15.15
C GLY A 183 -7.95 -16.16 -15.84
N THR A 184 -8.50 -14.95 -15.66
CA THR A 184 -7.89 -13.72 -16.20
C THR A 184 -6.51 -13.44 -15.60
N GLY A 185 -6.32 -13.70 -14.30
CA GLY A 185 -5.02 -13.56 -13.65
C GLY A 185 -3.96 -14.48 -14.27
N LEU A 186 -4.28 -15.78 -14.43
CA LEU A 186 -3.39 -16.76 -15.08
C LEU A 186 -3.14 -16.44 -16.55
N ALA A 187 -4.17 -16.01 -17.29
CA ALA A 187 -4.05 -15.67 -18.71
C ALA A 187 -3.14 -14.45 -18.95
N LEU A 188 -3.19 -13.44 -18.08
CA LEU A 188 -2.30 -12.28 -18.16
C LEU A 188 -0.84 -12.64 -17.84
N ILE A 189 -0.62 -13.61 -16.96
CA ILE A 189 0.73 -14.11 -16.64
C ILE A 189 1.29 -14.96 -17.80
N GLY A 190 0.47 -15.85 -18.37
CA GLY A 190 0.88 -16.70 -19.50
C GLY A 190 1.23 -15.91 -20.77
N ARG A 191 0.60 -14.76 -20.98
CA ARG A 191 0.89 -13.87 -22.11
C ARG A 191 2.20 -13.09 -21.96
N ASN A 192 2.69 -12.91 -20.75
CA ASN A 192 3.89 -12.14 -20.45
C ASN A 192 5.10 -13.00 -20.08
N ALA A 193 4.98 -14.34 -20.12
CA ALA A 193 6.12 -15.23 -19.94
C ALA A 193 7.09 -15.04 -21.12
N PRO A 194 8.31 -14.51 -20.90
CA PRO A 194 9.30 -14.40 -21.96
C PRO A 194 9.66 -15.81 -22.42
N ALA A 195 9.69 -16.03 -23.73
CA ALA A 195 10.09 -17.27 -24.40
C ALA A 195 11.61 -17.55 -24.26
N GLU A 196 12.13 -17.43 -23.04
CA GLU A 196 13.56 -17.50 -22.73
C GLU A 196 13.96 -18.83 -22.07
N LEU A 197 13.05 -19.81 -22.03
CA LEU A 197 13.30 -21.17 -21.52
C LEU A 197 13.53 -22.22 -22.62
N THR A 198 13.49 -21.85 -23.90
CA THR A 198 13.67 -22.77 -25.03
C THR A 198 14.89 -22.50 -25.90
N ALA A 199 15.75 -21.54 -25.55
CA ALA A 199 17.00 -21.31 -26.28
C ALA A 199 18.20 -21.28 -25.34
N GLY A 200 19.01 -22.35 -25.39
CA GLY A 200 20.45 -22.23 -25.16
C GLY A 200 20.97 -22.83 -23.86
N SER A 201 21.19 -24.14 -23.90
CA SER A 201 22.34 -24.79 -23.27
C SER A 201 23.64 -24.02 -23.51
N ALA A 202 24.33 -23.58 -22.45
CA ALA A 202 25.78 -23.35 -22.45
C ALA A 202 26.36 -23.39 -21.01
N PRO A 203 26.97 -24.51 -20.59
CA PRO A 203 27.60 -24.67 -19.27
C PRO A 203 29.03 -24.08 -19.24
N GLU A 204 29.20 -22.78 -19.47
CA GLU A 204 30.54 -22.16 -19.54
C GLU A 204 30.82 -21.06 -18.48
N GLN A 205 29.85 -20.71 -17.62
CA GLN A 205 30.07 -19.69 -16.59
C GLN A 205 30.22 -20.20 -15.15
N GLN A 206 29.93 -21.48 -14.88
CA GLN A 206 30.18 -22.05 -13.54
C GLN A 206 31.67 -22.26 -13.23
N HIS A 207 32.56 -22.26 -14.24
CA HIS A 207 34.00 -22.43 -14.01
C HIS A 207 34.73 -21.13 -13.63
N LYS A 208 34.14 -19.94 -13.90
CA LYS A 208 34.75 -18.64 -13.51
C LYS A 208 34.34 -18.13 -12.14
N PHE A 209 33.27 -18.66 -11.54
CA PHE A 209 32.84 -18.25 -10.19
C PHE A 209 33.58 -18.98 -9.06
N ALA A 210 34.26 -20.10 -9.36
CA ALA A 210 35.01 -20.88 -8.38
C ALA A 210 36.48 -20.44 -8.21
N GLU A 211 37.04 -19.66 -9.15
CA GLU A 211 38.45 -19.22 -9.08
C GLU A 211 38.65 -17.81 -8.47
N GLY A 212 37.57 -17.06 -8.22
CA GLY A 212 37.66 -15.67 -7.77
C GLY A 212 37.42 -15.40 -6.28
N PHE A 213 37.11 -16.43 -5.48
CA PHE A 213 36.82 -16.27 -4.05
C PHE A 213 37.91 -16.99 -3.24
N SER A 214 39.10 -16.35 -3.12
CA SER A 214 40.14 -16.81 -2.21
C SER A 214 39.67 -16.60 -0.77
N VAL A 215 39.85 -17.62 0.07
CA VAL A 215 39.51 -17.63 1.51
C VAL A 215 40.20 -16.50 2.28
N GLU A 216 41.28 -15.93 1.71
CA GLU A 216 42.06 -14.84 2.28
C GLU A 216 41.27 -13.53 2.40
N ASP A 217 40.30 -13.25 1.51
CA ASP A 217 39.51 -12.02 1.54
C ASP A 217 38.48 -11.99 2.68
N VAL A 218 38.07 -13.16 3.19
CA VAL A 218 37.08 -13.27 4.28
C VAL A 218 37.71 -12.97 5.64
N ILE A 219 39.04 -13.07 5.79
CA ILE A 219 39.74 -12.82 7.06
C ILE A 219 39.94 -11.32 7.31
N GLN A 220 40.10 -10.51 6.25
CA GLN A 220 40.34 -9.06 6.37
C GLN A 220 39.14 -8.25 6.88
N ILE A 221 37.91 -8.79 6.85
CA ILE A 221 36.71 -8.06 7.29
C ILE A 221 36.50 -8.16 8.82
N LYS A 222 37.27 -9.00 9.52
CA LYS A 222 37.07 -9.24 10.96
C LYS A 222 37.95 -8.40 11.89
N GLU A 223 38.85 -7.57 11.37
CA GLU A 223 39.84 -6.83 12.18
C GLU A 223 39.86 -5.30 11.99
N GLY A 224 38.84 -4.69 11.38
CA GLY A 224 38.69 -3.23 11.25
C GLY A 224 37.38 -2.73 11.84
#